data_AF-A0A2H1W3D6-F1
#
_entry.id   AF-A0A2H1W3D6-F1
#
_cell.length_a   1.000
_cell.length_b   1.000
_cell.length_c   1.000
_cell.angle_alpha   90.00
_cell.angle_beta   90.00
_cell.angle_gamma   90.00
#
_symmetry.space_group_name_H-M   'P 1'
#
loop_
_entity.id
_entity.type
_entity.pdbx_description
1 polymer ?
#
loop_
_entity_poly.entity_id
_entity_poly.type
_entity_poly.pdbx_seq_one_letter_code
_entity_poly.pdbx_strand_id
1 'polypeptide(L)'
;MQIIDIANTTLLTYGFQAGWVSPMTKVLQSEDSPAGYPLSDYEISWIASSLCISATVGVSLFAYIVDRYGRKIAILIMAALQALCWIMKLSSAHIAVLITARLCAGISAGGCYNVVP
;
A
#
# COMPACT_ATOMS: atom_id res chain seq x y z
N MET A 1 14.36 20.93 -5.77
CA MET A 1 15.05 20.08 -4.79
C MET A 1 14.04 19.41 -3.85
N GLN A 2 13.34 20.15 -2.97
CA GLN A 2 12.43 19.57 -1.97
C GLN A 2 11.33 18.61 -2.49
N ILE A 3 10.71 18.85 -3.64
CA ILE A 3 9.62 17.98 -4.16
C ILE A 3 10.14 16.61 -4.62
N ILE A 4 11.34 16.58 -5.19
CA ILE A 4 11.96 15.34 -5.69
C ILE A 4 12.34 14.43 -4.53
N ASP A 5 12.86 15.00 -3.44
CA ASP A 5 13.24 14.25 -2.25
C ASP A 5 12.02 13.58 -1.59
N ILE A 6 10.88 14.28 -1.54
CA ILE A 6 9.63 13.73 -1.01
C ILE A 6 9.11 12.63 -1.94
N ALA A 7 9.14 12.84 -3.25
CA ALA A 7 8.73 11.84 -4.24
C ALA A 7 9.57 10.54 -4.12
N ASN A 8 10.89 10.66 -4.03
CA ASN A 8 11.78 9.51 -3.83
C ASN A 8 11.51 8.77 -2.52
N THR A 9 11.18 9.50 -1.46
CA THR A 9 10.79 8.91 -0.17
C THR A 9 9.51 8.09 -0.27
N THR A 10 8.51 8.58 -1.01
CA THR A 10 7.26 7.81 -1.24
C THR A 10 7.50 6.56 -2.09
N LEU A 11 8.44 6.60 -3.03
CA LEU A 11 8.83 5.44 -3.84
C LEU A 11 9.54 4.38 -2.99
N LEU A 12 10.48 4.80 -2.13
CA LEU A 12 11.15 3.92 -1.18
C LEU A 12 10.14 3.25 -0.23
N THR A 13 9.20 4.03 0.30
CA THR A 13 8.14 3.55 1.19
C THR A 13 7.25 2.53 0.50
N TYR A 14 6.90 2.75 -0.77
CA TYR A 14 6.19 1.78 -1.59
C TYR A 14 6.98 0.47 -1.72
N GLY A 15 8.29 0.52 -1.97
CA GLY A 15 9.15 -0.66 -2.01
C GLY A 15 9.05 -1.51 -0.73
N PHE A 16 9.11 -0.87 0.44
CA PHE A 16 8.92 -1.57 1.71
C PHE A 16 7.51 -2.15 1.87
N GLN A 17 6.48 -1.42 1.48
CA GLN A 17 5.09 -1.91 1.56
C GLN A 17 4.80 -3.08 0.63
N ALA A 18 5.40 -3.08 -0.57
CA ALA A 18 5.29 -4.17 -1.54
C ALA A 18 6.04 -5.41 -1.02
N GLY A 19 7.26 -5.24 -0.52
CA GLY A 19 8.10 -6.31 0.01
C GLY A 19 7.60 -6.92 1.33
N TRP A 20 6.82 -6.18 2.13
CA TRP A 20 6.32 -6.61 3.44
C TRP A 20 5.58 -7.96 3.43
N VAL A 21 4.86 -8.28 2.35
CA VAL A 21 4.06 -9.52 2.29
C VAL A 21 4.96 -10.77 2.29
N SER A 22 6.17 -10.71 1.76
CA SER A 22 7.07 -11.87 1.62
C SER A 22 7.43 -12.53 2.96
N PRO A 23 8.01 -11.81 3.95
CA PRO A 23 8.23 -12.38 5.27
C PRO A 23 6.94 -12.59 6.05
N MET A 24 5.95 -11.70 5.87
CA MET A 24 4.74 -11.72 6.68
C MET A 24 3.85 -12.91 6.36
N THR A 25 3.82 -13.41 5.12
CA THR A 25 3.10 -14.64 4.78
C THR A 25 3.49 -15.79 5.71
N LYS A 26 4.78 -16.00 5.97
CA LYS A 26 5.23 -17.07 6.89
C LYS A 26 4.74 -16.87 8.32
N VAL A 27 4.73 -15.63 8.80
CA VAL A 27 4.28 -15.27 10.16
C VAL A 27 2.75 -15.39 10.29
N LEU A 28 2.01 -15.03 9.24
CA LEU A 28 0.55 -15.10 9.23
C LEU A 28 0.03 -16.53 9.11
N GLN A 29 0.82 -17.43 8.52
CA GLN A 29 0.51 -18.85 8.38
C GLN A 29 1.07 -19.72 9.53
N SER A 30 1.87 -19.16 10.44
CA SER A 30 2.38 -19.91 11.59
C SER A 30 1.31 -20.12 12.66
N GLU A 31 1.51 -21.12 13.52
CA GLU A 31 0.62 -21.38 14.66
C GLU A 31 0.52 -20.19 15.63
N ASP A 32 1.61 -19.43 15.79
CA ASP A 32 1.68 -18.18 16.57
C ASP A 32 1.26 -16.94 15.77
N SER A 33 0.32 -17.10 14.82
CA SER A 33 -0.11 -16.00 13.97
C SER A 33 -0.71 -14.84 14.79
N PRO A 34 -0.29 -13.59 14.53
CA PRO A 34 -0.86 -12.42 15.20
C PRO A 34 -2.35 -12.20 14.88
N ALA A 35 -2.89 -12.88 13.86
CA ALA A 35 -4.32 -12.90 13.55
C ALA A 35 -5.15 -13.76 14.52
N GLY A 36 -4.48 -14.52 15.42
CA GLY A 36 -5.10 -15.46 16.35
C GLY A 36 -5.32 -16.87 15.76
N TYR A 37 -5.18 -17.02 14.45
CA TYR A 37 -5.24 -18.30 13.75
C TYR A 37 -4.30 -18.31 12.52
N PRO A 38 -3.81 -19.49 12.10
CA PRO A 38 -3.05 -19.62 10.86
C PRO A 38 -3.91 -19.28 9.64
N LEU A 39 -3.50 -18.29 8.86
CA LEU A 39 -4.19 -17.91 7.63
C LEU A 39 -3.99 -18.96 6.54
N SER A 40 -5.04 -19.23 5.78
CA SER A 40 -4.99 -20.14 4.63
C SER A 40 -4.30 -19.50 3.42
N ASP A 41 -3.81 -20.32 2.49
CA ASP A 41 -3.23 -19.84 1.22
C ASP A 41 -4.22 -18.98 0.42
N TYR A 42 -5.52 -19.27 0.52
CA TYR A 42 -6.58 -18.50 -0.12
C TYR A 42 -6.67 -17.07 0.46
N GLU A 43 -6.62 -16.94 1.79
CA GLU A 43 -6.65 -15.64 2.46
C GLU A 43 -5.40 -14.82 2.16
N ILE A 44 -4.22 -15.45 2.19
CA ILE A 44 -2.96 -14.80 1.81
C ILE A 44 -3.01 -14.33 0.34
N SER A 45 -3.59 -15.13 -0.56
CA SER A 45 -3.75 -14.77 -1.96
C SER A 45 -4.62 -13.52 -2.15
N TRP A 46 -5.67 -13.34 -1.35
CA TRP A 46 -6.46 -12.11 -1.32
C TRP A 46 -5.68 -10.90 -0.78
N ILE A 47 -4.91 -11.08 0.29
CA ILE A 47 -4.02 -10.04 0.83
C ILE A 47 -2.95 -9.65 -0.20
N ALA A 48 -2.46 -10.60 -1.00
CA ALA A 48 -1.46 -10.37 -2.03
C ALA A 48 -2.05 -9.62 -3.24
N SER A 49 -3.15 -10.12 -3.80
CA SER A 49 -3.76 -9.62 -5.04
C SER A 49 -4.47 -8.27 -4.89
N SER A 50 -5.04 -7.97 -3.72
CA SER A 50 -5.76 -6.71 -3.44
C SER A 50 -4.92 -5.46 -3.72
N LEU A 51 -3.61 -5.50 -3.50
CA LEU A 51 -2.72 -4.39 -3.86
C LEU A 51 -2.72 -4.13 -5.37
N CYS A 52 -2.63 -5.17 -6.20
CA CYS A 52 -2.62 -5.00 -7.65
C CYS A 52 -3.96 -4.45 -8.15
N ILE A 53 -5.07 -4.97 -7.64
CA ILE A 53 -6.42 -4.53 -8.00
C ILE A 53 -6.60 -3.03 -7.69
N SER A 54 -6.20 -2.62 -6.50
CA SER A 54 -6.29 -1.21 -6.08
C SER A 54 -5.30 -0.30 -6.80
N ALA A 55 -4.13 -0.81 -7.19
CA ALA A 55 -3.17 -0.06 -8.01
C ALA A 55 -3.72 0.28 -9.39
N THR A 56 -4.44 -0.64 -10.04
CA THR A 56 -5.10 -0.37 -11.32
C THR A 56 -6.05 0.83 -11.21
N VAL A 57 -6.87 0.88 -10.16
CA VAL A 57 -7.77 2.01 -9.90
C VAL A 57 -7.00 3.27 -9.53
N GLY A 58 -5.94 3.12 -8.72
CA GLY A 58 -5.07 4.20 -8.28
C GLY A 58 -4.39 4.95 -9.42
N VAL A 59 -3.98 4.25 -10.48
CA VAL A 59 -3.36 4.86 -11.68
C VAL A 59 -4.29 5.89 -12.30
N SER A 60 -5.54 5.51 -12.60
CA SER A 60 -6.51 6.42 -13.21
C SER A 60 -6.89 7.57 -12.27
N LEU A 61 -7.03 7.30 -10.98
CA LEU A 61 -7.35 8.32 -9.98
C LEU A 61 -6.24 9.36 -9.87
N PHE A 62 -4.98 8.93 -9.78
CA PHE A 62 -3.85 9.84 -9.65
C PHE A 62 -3.54 10.60 -10.95
N ALA A 63 -3.78 10.01 -12.12
CA ALA A 63 -3.73 10.75 -13.38
C ALA A 63 -4.69 11.96 -13.34
N TYR A 64 -5.94 11.74 -12.95
CA TYR A 64 -6.93 12.82 -12.81
C TYR A 64 -6.53 13.85 -11.74
N ILE A 65 -6.04 13.41 -10.58
CA ILE A 65 -5.65 14.32 -9.49
C ILE A 65 -4.47 15.20 -9.91
N VAL A 66 -3.48 14.64 -10.59
CA VAL A 66 -2.31 15.38 -11.07
C VAL A 66 -2.72 16.44 -12.09
N ASP A 67 -3.58 16.09 -13.04
CA ASP A 67 -4.03 17.01 -14.08
C ASP A 67 -4.89 18.14 -13.52
N ARG A 68 -5.74 17.85 -12.51
CA ARG A 68 -6.70 18.83 -11.97
C ARG A 68 -6.13 19.68 -10.82
N TYR A 69 -5.36 19.09 -9.92
CA TYR A 69 -4.90 19.68 -8.65
C TYR A 69 -3.38 19.84 -8.58
N GLY A 70 -2.64 19.28 -9.54
CA GLY A 70 -1.18 19.37 -9.61
C GLY A 70 -0.44 18.31 -8.80
N ARG A 71 0.84 18.13 -9.15
CA ARG A 71 1.71 17.07 -8.59
C ARG A 71 1.91 17.18 -7.07
N LYS A 72 1.99 18.39 -6.51
CA LYS A 72 2.25 18.59 -5.08
C LYS A 72 1.15 17.97 -4.19
N ILE A 73 -0.12 18.16 -4.57
CA ILE A 73 -1.26 17.61 -3.84
C ILE A 73 -1.30 16.09 -4.00
N ALA A 74 -1.04 15.57 -5.20
CA ALA A 74 -0.95 14.14 -5.44
C ALA A 74 0.07 13.45 -4.50
N ILE A 75 1.29 13.99 -4.40
CA ILE A 75 2.35 13.45 -3.54
C ILE A 75 1.91 13.44 -2.06
N LEU A 76 1.25 14.50 -1.59
CA LEU A 76 0.77 14.57 -0.20
C LEU A 76 -0.31 13.52 0.09
N ILE A 77 -1.26 13.32 -0.85
CA ILE A 77 -2.29 12.29 -0.72
C ILE A 77 -1.66 10.89 -0.70
N MET A 78 -0.66 10.64 -1.57
CA MET A 78 0.07 9.37 -1.57
C MET A 78 0.75 9.10 -0.23
N ALA A 79 1.48 10.08 0.30
CA ALA A 79 2.15 9.96 1.59
C ALA A 79 1.15 9.67 2.72
N ALA A 80 -0.02 10.34 2.71
CA ALA A 80 -1.07 10.11 3.69
C ALA A 80 -1.65 8.68 3.61
N LEU A 81 -1.93 8.17 2.41
CA LEU A 81 -2.40 6.80 2.21
C LEU A 81 -1.36 5.76 2.61
N GLN A 82 -0.08 6.02 2.34
CA GLN A 82 1.02 5.15 2.77
C GLN A 82 1.16 5.12 4.29
N ALA A 83 1.04 6.27 4.97
CA ALA A 83 1.04 6.32 6.43
C ALA A 83 -0.16 5.57 7.02
N LEU A 84 -1.35 5.75 6.44
CA LEU A 84 -2.57 5.05 6.87
C LEU A 84 -2.43 3.52 6.75
N CYS A 85 -1.85 3.03 5.65
CA CYS A 85 -1.55 1.61 5.46
C CYS A 85 -0.72 1.04 6.62
N TRP A 86 0.34 1.73 7.04
CA TRP A 86 1.18 1.28 8.15
C TRP A 86 0.44 1.32 9.49
N ILE A 87 -0.35 2.37 9.75
CA ILE A 87 -1.17 2.47 10.96
C ILE A 87 -2.15 1.30 11.05
N MET A 88 -2.84 0.97 9.95
CA MET A 88 -3.77 -0.16 9.91
C MET A 88 -3.06 -1.50 10.20
N LYS A 89 -1.91 -1.75 9.58
CA LYS A 89 -1.13 -2.98 9.80
C LYS A 89 -0.63 -3.12 11.25
N LEU A 90 -0.28 -2.00 11.90
CA LEU A 90 0.17 -1.98 13.28
C LEU A 90 -0.98 -2.15 14.28
N SER A 91 -2.18 -1.71 13.92
CA SER A 91 -3.36 -1.75 14.80
C SER A 91 -3.91 -3.16 14.98
N SER A 92 -4.06 -3.91 13.89
CA SER A 92 -4.63 -5.26 13.94
C SER A 92 -4.15 -6.14 12.80
N ALA A 93 -3.90 -7.41 13.11
CA ALA A 93 -3.56 -8.45 12.14
C ALA A 93 -4.79 -9.21 11.60
N HIS A 94 -6.01 -8.71 11.81
CA HIS A 94 -7.20 -9.28 11.19
C HIS A 94 -7.14 -9.17 9.67
N ILE A 95 -7.54 -10.24 8.97
CA ILE A 95 -7.52 -10.34 7.50
C ILE A 95 -8.19 -9.13 6.82
N ALA A 96 -9.35 -8.69 7.29
CA ALA A 96 -10.06 -7.56 6.72
C ALA A 96 -9.24 -6.27 6.81
N VAL A 97 -8.59 -6.03 7.95
CA VAL A 97 -7.72 -4.87 8.17
C VAL A 97 -6.50 -4.94 7.25
N LEU A 98 -5.87 -6.11 7.14
CA LEU A 98 -4.73 -6.32 6.25
C LEU A 98 -5.09 -6.09 4.78
N ILE A 99 -6.25 -6.58 4.32
CA ILE A 99 -6.75 -6.33 2.96
C ILE A 99 -7.00 -4.83 2.76
N THR A 100 -7.68 -4.15 3.70
CA THR A 100 -7.91 -2.70 3.57
C THR A 100 -6.61 -1.89 3.55
N ALA A 101 -5.62 -2.26 4.36
CA ALA A 101 -4.31 -1.62 4.35
C ALA A 101 -3.61 -1.81 3.00
N ARG A 102 -3.75 -2.99 2.38
CA ARG A 102 -3.21 -3.30 1.05
C ARG A 102 -3.90 -2.52 -0.06
N LEU A 103 -5.21 -2.29 0.06
CA LEU A 103 -5.95 -1.42 -0.85
C LEU A 103 -5.46 0.03 -0.77
N CYS A 104 -5.27 0.57 0.44
CA CYS A 104 -4.72 1.92 0.63
C CYS A 104 -3.29 2.04 0.04
N ALA A 105 -2.45 1.02 0.27
CA ALA A 105 -1.11 0.96 -0.31
C ALA A 105 -1.14 0.93 -1.84
N GLY A 106 -2.00 0.08 -2.44
CA GLY A 106 -2.10 -0.05 -3.89
C GLY A 106 -2.63 1.22 -4.56
N ILE A 107 -3.63 1.90 -4.00
CA ILE A 107 -4.08 3.20 -4.51
C ILE A 107 -2.91 4.19 -4.58
N SER A 108 -2.12 4.28 -3.51
CA SER A 108 -0.93 5.16 -3.47
C SER A 108 0.16 4.75 -4.47
N ALA A 109 0.33 3.44 -4.72
CA ALA A 109 1.29 2.91 -5.68
C ALA A 109 1.00 3.35 -7.11
N GLY A 110 -0.28 3.43 -7.50
CA GLY A 110 -0.68 3.95 -8.80
C GLY A 110 -0.26 5.40 -9.03
N GLY A 111 -0.14 6.19 -7.97
CA GLY A 111 0.42 7.54 -8.02
C GLY A 111 1.94 7.55 -8.25
N CYS A 112 2.69 6.62 -7.66
CA CYS A 112 4.14 6.55 -7.81
C CYS A 112 4.57 6.41 -9.27
N TYR A 113 3.87 5.61 -10.07
CA TYR A 113 4.20 5.38 -11.48
C TYR A 113 3.92 6.59 -12.40
N ASN A 114 3.00 7.49 -12.01
CA ASN A 114 2.61 8.63 -12.84
C ASN A 114 3.24 9.96 -12.41
N VAL A 115 3.59 10.07 -11.12
CA VAL A 115 3.99 11.34 -10.50
C VAL A 115 5.51 11.47 -10.42
N VAL A 116 6.21 10.36 -10.18
CA VAL A 116 7.68 10.31 -10.10
C VAL A 116 8.22 10.16 -11.52
N PRO A 117 9.15 11.02 -11.97
CA PRO A 117 9.71 10.97 -13.32
C PRO A 117 10.52 9.70 -13.60
#